data_AF-A0A7U2NE34-F1
#
_entry.id   AF-A0A7U2NE34-F1
#
_cell.length_a   1.000
_cell.length_b   1.000
_cell.length_c   1.000
_cell.angle_alpha   90.00
_cell.angle_beta   90.00
_cell.angle_gamma   90.00
#
_symmetry.space_group_name_H-M   'P 1'
#
loop_
_entity.id
_entity.type
_entity.pdbx_description
1 polymer ?
#
loop_
_entity_poly.entity_id
_entity_poly.type
_entity_poly.pdbx_seq_one_letter_code
_entity_poly.pdbx_strand_id
1 'polypeptide(L)' 'MKTVFVLFTCDAWHTDDSKKVISVCDNLDFVQEIAKKHAKEEGEPLTKNDVLNLEFQKQTQGRELNFMFEETTLNSYFL' A
#
# COMPACT_ATOMS: atom_id res chain seq x y z
N MET A 1 17.83 13.10 3.57
CA MET A 1 17.25 11.76 3.34
C MET A 1 15.77 11.83 3.66
N LYS A 2 14.91 11.52 2.70
CA LYS A 2 13.44 11.57 2.86
C LYS A 2 12.90 10.15 2.80
N THR A 3 12.17 9.72 3.82
CA THR A 3 11.42 8.46 3.78
C THR A 3 10.19 8.63 2.91
N VAL A 4 9.93 7.66 2.04
CA VAL A 4 8.71 7.54 1.25
C VAL A 4 8.18 6.12 1.35
N PHE A 5 6.90 5.98 1.06
CA PHE A 5 6.16 4.72 1.16
C PHE A 5 5.68 4.35 -0.24
N VAL A 6 6.14 3.23 -0.77
CA VAL A 6 5.66 2.73 -2.06
C VAL A 6 4.49 1.81 -1.79
N LEU A 7 3.30 2.17 -2.28
CA LEU A 7 2.07 1.38 -2.13
C LEU A 7 1.90 0.49 -3.36
N PHE A 8 1.59 -0.78 -3.12
CA PHE A 8 1.39 -1.81 -4.11
C PHE A 8 0.01 -2.46 -3.97
N THR A 9 -0.51 -2.99 -5.08
CA THR A 9 -1.44 -4.13 -5.04
C THR A 9 -0.69 -5.44 -5.24
N CYS A 10 -1.23 -6.53 -4.72
CA CYS A 10 -0.74 -7.89 -4.95
C CYS A 10 -1.90 -8.90 -4.90
N ASP A 11 -1.64 -10.11 -5.36
CA ASP A 11 -2.60 -11.21 -5.30
C ASP A 11 -2.90 -11.66 -3.85
N ALA A 12 -3.79 -12.63 -3.71
CA ALA A 12 -4.17 -13.21 -2.42
C ALA A 12 -3.01 -13.83 -1.62
N TRP A 13 -1.90 -14.14 -2.29
CA TRP A 13 -0.74 -14.85 -1.72
C TRP A 13 0.48 -13.94 -1.53
N HIS A 14 0.35 -12.65 -1.84
CA HIS A 14 1.41 -11.65 -1.78
C HIS A 14 2.65 -12.07 -2.59
N THR A 15 2.47 -12.75 -3.73
CA THR A 15 3.61 -13.14 -4.56
C THR A 15 4.33 -11.91 -5.09
N ASP A 16 5.67 -11.89 -5.02
CA ASP A 16 6.45 -10.70 -5.44
C ASP A 16 6.19 -10.33 -6.90
N ASP A 17 6.02 -11.32 -7.79
CA ASP A 17 5.72 -11.12 -9.21
C ASP A 17 4.33 -10.48 -9.45
N SER A 18 3.42 -10.56 -8.47
CA SER A 18 2.10 -9.93 -8.54
C SER A 18 2.10 -8.46 -8.11
N LYS A 19 3.19 -7.96 -7.52
CA LYS A 19 3.27 -6.58 -7.02
C LYS A 19 3.12 -5.58 -8.16
N LYS A 20 2.12 -4.71 -8.06
CA LYS A 20 1.92 -3.58 -8.96
C LYS A 20 1.94 -2.28 -8.16
N VAL A 21 2.83 -1.37 -8.53
CA VAL A 21 2.90 -0.05 -7.90
C VAL A 21 1.62 0.73 -8.17
N ILE A 22 0.99 1.21 -7.11
CA ILE A 22 -0.15 2.13 -7.18
C ILE A 22 0.35 3.57 -7.11
N SER A 23 1.17 3.88 -6.08
CA SER A 23 1.60 5.24 -5.77
C SER A 23 2.85 5.26 -4.91
N VAL A 24 3.51 6.41 -4.88
CA VAL A 24 4.53 6.75 -3.88
C VAL A 24 3.95 7.83 -2.97
N CYS A 25 3.87 7.51 -1.69
CA CYS A 25 3.30 8.34 -0.64
C CYS A 25 4.42 8.92 0.24
N ASP A 26 4.20 10.10 0.81
CA ASP A 26 5.16 10.74 1.72
C ASP A 26 4.85 10.48 3.21
N ASN A 27 3.69 9.92 3.52
CA ASN A 27 3.27 9.56 4.87
C ASN A 27 2.24 8.40 4.85
N LEU A 28 2.02 7.79 6.01
CA LEU A 28 1.13 6.64 6.18
C LEU A 28 -0.36 6.97 6.00
N ASP A 29 -0.80 8.17 6.40
CA ASP A 29 -2.20 8.58 6.22
C ASP A 29 -2.55 8.58 4.72
N PHE A 30 -1.64 9.10 3.90
CA PHE A 30 -1.80 9.14 2.46
C PHE A 30 -1.77 7.74 1.83
N VAL A 31 -0.96 6.80 2.37
CA VAL A 31 -1.02 5.38 1.97
C VAL A 31 -2.43 4.83 2.17
N GLN A 32 -3.03 5.06 3.35
CA GLN A 32 -4.37 4.57 3.65
C GLN A 32 -5.44 5.24 2.78
N GLU A 33 -5.33 6.54 2.51
CA GLU A 33 -6.26 7.26 1.63
C GLU A 33 -6.23 6.71 0.20
N ILE A 34 -5.04 6.52 -0.37
CA ILE A 34 -4.89 5.97 -1.72
C ILE A 34 -5.39 4.52 -1.78
N ALA A 35 -5.06 3.69 -0.78
CA ALA A 35 -5.55 2.31 -0.71
C ALA A 35 -7.09 2.26 -0.62
N LYS A 36 -7.71 3.10 0.24
CA LYS A 36 -9.18 3.20 0.36
C LYS A 36 -9.83 3.63 -0.96
N LYS A 37 -9.24 4.61 -1.64
CA LYS A 37 -9.74 5.10 -2.94
C LYS A 37 -9.67 3.99 -3.99
N HIS A 38 -8.52 3.34 -4.14
CA HIS A 38 -8.31 2.31 -5.13
C HIS A 38 -9.22 1.09 -4.88
N ALA A 39 -9.30 0.63 -3.63
CA ALA A 39 -10.20 -0.47 -3.24
C ALA A 39 -11.67 -0.18 -3.57
N LYS A 40 -12.11 1.08 -3.41
CA LYS A 40 -13.46 1.51 -3.77
C LYS A 40 -13.67 1.53 -5.29
N GLU A 41 -12.67 1.94 -6.06
CA GLU A 41 -12.71 1.96 -7.53
C GLU A 41 -12.77 0.53 -8.12
N GLU A 42 -12.10 -0.43 -7.48
CA GLU A 42 -12.13 -1.86 -7.83
C GLU A 42 -13.40 -2.58 -7.33
N GLY A 43 -14.30 -1.90 -6.62
CA GLY A 43 -15.57 -2.46 -6.16
C GLY A 43 -15.52 -3.26 -4.87
N GLU A 44 -14.37 -3.29 -4.17
CA GLU A 44 -14.20 -3.98 -2.90
C GLU A 44 -13.63 -3.01 -1.84
N PRO A 45 -14.45 -2.19 -1.15
CA PRO A 45 -13.94 -1.23 -0.17
C PRO A 45 -13.14 -1.87 0.97
N LEU A 46 -12.16 -1.13 1.51
CA LEU A 46 -11.42 -1.57 2.69
C LEU A 46 -12.32 -1.62 3.93
N THR A 47 -12.24 -2.73 4.65
CA THR A 47 -12.86 -2.88 5.97
C THR A 47 -12.00 -2.18 7.04
N LYS A 48 -12.56 -2.04 8.25
CA LYS A 48 -11.79 -1.56 9.40
C LYS A 48 -10.56 -2.45 9.69
N ASN A 49 -10.71 -3.77 9.53
CA ASN A 49 -9.62 -4.71 9.75
C ASN A 49 -8.50 -4.52 8.71
N ASP A 50 -8.86 -4.25 7.46
CA ASP A 50 -7.88 -3.98 6.40
C ASP A 50 -7.06 -2.72 6.70
N VAL A 51 -7.70 -1.67 7.19
CA VAL A 51 -7.01 -0.43 7.59
C VAL A 51 -6.05 -0.68 8.74
N LEU A 52 -6.48 -1.42 9.77
CA LEU A 52 -5.62 -1.80 10.88
C LEU A 52 -4.45 -2.69 10.42
N ASN A 53 -4.70 -3.62 9.51
CA ASN A 53 -3.66 -4.47 8.95
C ASN A 53 -2.65 -3.67 8.12
N LEU A 54 -3.09 -2.70 7.32
CA LEU A 54 -2.18 -1.78 6.65
C LEU A 54 -1.33 -1.00 7.66
N GLU A 55 -1.93 -0.49 8.73
CA GLU A 55 -1.19 0.29 9.75
C GLU A 55 -0.15 -0.56 10.49
N PHE A 56 -0.51 -1.76 10.95
CA PHE A 56 0.33 -2.54 11.86
C PHE A 56 1.12 -3.65 11.18
N GLN A 57 0.64 -4.18 10.05
CA GLN A 57 1.27 -5.28 9.30
C GLN A 57 1.82 -4.83 7.94
N LYS A 58 1.63 -3.55 7.57
CA LYS A 58 2.03 -2.97 6.28
C LYS A 58 1.36 -3.63 5.07
N GLN A 59 0.32 -4.44 5.29
CA GLN A 59 -0.40 -5.15 4.25
C GLN A 59 -1.81 -5.53 4.70
N THR A 60 -2.76 -5.66 3.78
CA THR A 60 -4.04 -6.34 4.00
C THR A 60 -3.88 -7.86 3.84
N GLN A 61 -4.90 -8.62 4.24
CA GLN A 61 -4.91 -10.09 4.10
C GLN A 61 -6.31 -10.60 3.79
N GLY A 62 -6.38 -11.75 3.10
CA GLY A 62 -7.65 -12.45 2.85
C GLY A 62 -8.54 -11.80 1.78
N ARG A 63 -7.98 -10.89 0.99
CA ARG A 63 -8.64 -10.23 -0.14
C ARG A 63 -8.16 -10.85 -1.45
N GLU A 64 -9.00 -10.78 -2.49
CA GLU A 64 -8.60 -11.14 -3.86
C GLU A 64 -7.49 -10.20 -4.37
N LEU A 65 -7.61 -8.92 -4.04
CA LEU A 65 -6.60 -7.90 -4.28
C LEU A 65 -6.15 -7.31 -2.94
N ASN A 66 -4.93 -7.65 -2.54
CA ASN A 66 -4.33 -7.11 -1.33
C ASN A 66 -3.58 -5.81 -1.62
N PHE A 67 -3.49 -4.98 -0.58
CA PHE A 67 -2.67 -3.77 -0.58
C PHE A 67 -1.50 -4.00 0.36
N MET A 68 -0.32 -3.52 -0.01
CA MET A 68 0.84 -3.51 0.87
C MET A 68 1.74 -2.32 0.57
N PHE A 69 2.52 -1.87 1.55
CA PHE A 69 3.51 -0.82 1.30
C PHE A 69 4.89 -1.18 1.83
N GLU A 70 5.90 -0.63 1.17
CA GLU A 70 7.29 -0.71 1.57
C GLU A 70 7.85 0.69 1.85
N GLU A 71 8.69 0.80 2.87
CA GLU A 71 9.38 2.03 3.22
C GLU A 71 10.73 2.09 2.52
N THR A 72 11.02 3.20 1.86
CA THR A 72 12.33 3.44 1.24
C THR A 72 12.82 4.85 1.52
N THR A 73 14.14 5.02 1.51
CA THR A 73 14.78 6.31 1.75
C THR A 73 15.33 6.86 0.44
N LEU A 74 14.82 8.03 0.04
CA LEU A 74 15.36 8.78 -1.07
C LEU A 74 16.64 9.50 -0.64
N ASN A 75 17.73 9.18 -1.34
CA ASN A 75 18.99 9.88 -1.20
C ASN A 75 18.91 11.26 -1.84
N SER A 76 19.39 12.27 -1.13
CA SER A 76 19.33 13.69 -1.52
C SER A 76 20.34 14.09 -2.61
N TYR A 77 21.03 13.14 -3.25
CA TYR A 77 22.01 13.43 -4.32
C TYR A 77 21.37 13.62 -5.71
N PHE A 78 20.04 13.50 -5.82
CA PHE A 78 19.29 13.63 -7.08
C PHE A 78 18.12 14.63 -6.99
N LEU A 79 18.18 15.59 -6.07
CA LEU A 79 17.24 16.71 -5.96
C LEU A 79 17.98 18.04 -5.98
#